data_AF-A0A093X667-F1
#
_entry.id   AF-A0A093X667-F1
#
_cell.length_a   1.000
_cell.length_b   1.000
_cell.length_c   1.000
_cell.angle_alpha   90.00
_cell.angle_beta   90.00
_cell.angle_gamma   90.00
#
_symmetry.space_group_name_H-M   'P 1'
#
loop_
_entity.id
_entity.type
_entity.pdbx_description
1 polymer ?
#
loop_
_entity_poly.entity_id
_entity_poly.type
_entity_poly.pdbx_seq_one_letter_code
_entity_poly.pdbx_strand_id
1 'polypeptide(L)'
;MRLFGPVNHSSHLVDYRPFLNAVIDGFDLDFENQQMRNLVPFASELRRLFLTDPSKTYLLTVAPQCPYPDRANNELLIGPVHIDAVFVQFYNNYCGVNHFSPLAHEQPDFNFDTWELWAKTISNNSDVKVFMGVLGSKGAAWLDLLWWCHGMGCQPGISQS
;
A
#
# COMPACT_ATOMS: atom_id res chain seq x y z
N MET A 1 -15.09 10.01 -9.21
CA MET A 1 -14.97 8.58 -9.60
C MET A 1 -16.34 8.06 -10.04
N ARG A 2 -16.49 7.54 -11.27
CA ARG A 2 -17.81 7.12 -11.81
C ARG A 2 -18.08 5.61 -11.77
N LEU A 3 -17.04 4.79 -11.88
CA LEU A 3 -17.16 3.32 -11.86
C LEU A 3 -17.09 2.74 -10.45
N PHE A 4 -16.27 3.33 -9.58
CA PHE A 4 -16.00 2.82 -8.23
C PHE A 4 -16.41 3.78 -7.09
N GLY A 5 -16.76 5.03 -7.44
CA GLY A 5 -17.24 6.05 -6.51
C GLY A 5 -18.76 6.03 -6.32
N PRO A 6 -19.38 7.08 -5.75
CA PRO A 6 -20.82 7.16 -5.54
C PRO A 6 -21.64 6.86 -6.80
N VAL A 7 -22.77 6.20 -6.61
CA VAL A 7 -23.64 5.80 -7.71
C VAL A 7 -24.31 7.03 -8.31
N ASN A 8 -24.20 7.17 -9.63
CA ASN A 8 -24.97 8.15 -10.39
C ASN A 8 -25.85 7.38 -11.38
N HIS A 9 -27.11 7.17 -11.02
CA HIS A 9 -28.09 6.44 -11.83
C HIS A 9 -28.41 7.13 -13.16
N SER A 10 -28.06 8.40 -13.32
CA SER A 10 -28.21 9.15 -14.58
C SER A 10 -27.01 8.98 -15.51
N SER A 11 -25.96 8.26 -15.09
CA SER A 11 -24.78 8.01 -15.92
C SER A 11 -24.97 6.77 -16.79
N HIS A 12 -24.65 6.87 -18.08
CA HIS A 12 -24.54 5.70 -18.98
C HIS A 12 -23.47 4.68 -18.55
N LEU A 13 -22.63 5.03 -17.57
CA LEU A 13 -21.63 4.12 -17.00
C LEU A 13 -22.18 3.24 -15.88
N VAL A 14 -23.43 3.44 -15.45
CA VAL A 14 -24.04 2.68 -14.34
C VAL A 14 -24.06 1.18 -14.61
N ASP A 15 -24.32 0.77 -15.86
CA ASP A 15 -24.36 -0.63 -16.28
C ASP A 15 -22.97 -1.28 -16.34
N TYR A 16 -21.90 -0.48 -16.36
CA TYR A 16 -20.51 -0.95 -16.38
C TYR A 16 -19.87 -0.98 -15.00
N ARG A 17 -20.64 -0.72 -13.93
CA ARG A 17 -20.12 -0.80 -12.56
C ARG A 17 -19.94 -2.26 -12.15
N PRO A 18 -18.69 -2.72 -11.95
CA PRO A 18 -18.43 -4.14 -11.68
C PRO A 18 -18.98 -4.60 -10.33
N PHE A 19 -19.13 -3.68 -9.39
CA PHE A 19 -19.62 -3.95 -8.03
C PHE A 19 -21.02 -3.35 -7.78
N LEU A 20 -21.80 -3.14 -8.84
CA LEU A 20 -23.15 -2.57 -8.77
C LEU A 20 -23.17 -1.26 -7.96
N ASN A 21 -23.95 -1.22 -6.88
CA ASN A 21 -24.08 -0.03 -6.03
C ASN A 21 -23.00 0.11 -4.96
N ALA A 22 -22.06 -0.84 -4.86
CA ALA A 22 -20.96 -0.72 -3.91
C ALA A 22 -20.04 0.44 -4.29
N VAL A 23 -19.52 1.13 -3.26
CA VAL A 23 -18.56 2.23 -3.38
C VAL A 23 -17.33 1.81 -2.60
N ILE A 24 -16.21 1.63 -3.30
CA ILE A 24 -14.98 1.16 -2.66
C ILE A 24 -14.42 2.23 -1.70
N ASP A 25 -13.55 1.82 -0.79
CA ASP A 25 -12.92 2.71 0.19
C ASP A 25 -11.61 3.32 -0.31
N GLY A 26 -11.08 2.87 -1.43
CA GLY A 26 -9.78 3.33 -1.89
C GLY A 26 -9.19 2.47 -3.00
N PHE A 27 -7.93 2.70 -3.29
CA PHE A 27 -7.15 1.90 -4.22
C PHE A 27 -5.82 1.51 -3.58
N ASP A 28 -5.44 0.25 -3.74
CA ASP A 28 -4.10 -0.24 -3.45
C ASP A 28 -3.31 -0.36 -4.75
N LEU A 29 -2.10 0.19 -4.76
CA LEU A 29 -1.21 0.20 -5.91
C LEU A 29 -0.11 -0.85 -5.73
N ASP A 30 -0.41 -2.04 -6.23
CA ASP A 30 0.51 -3.19 -6.23
C ASP A 30 1.17 -3.35 -7.61
N PHE A 31 2.12 -2.45 -7.91
CA PHE A 31 2.89 -2.55 -9.14
C PHE A 31 4.16 -3.36 -8.89
N GLU A 32 4.29 -4.49 -9.59
CA GLU A 32 5.50 -5.33 -9.56
C GLU A 32 6.35 -5.25 -10.83
N ASN A 33 5.81 -4.62 -11.88
CA ASN A 33 6.53 -4.42 -13.14
C ASN A 33 7.28 -3.08 -13.15
N GLN A 34 8.60 -3.16 -13.22
CA GLN A 34 9.53 -2.01 -13.23
C GLN A 34 9.43 -1.13 -14.49
N GLN A 35 8.66 -1.53 -15.50
CA GLN A 35 8.47 -0.80 -16.75
C GLN A 35 7.22 0.07 -16.75
N MET A 36 6.45 0.05 -15.67
CA MET A 36 5.28 0.90 -15.50
C MET A 36 5.70 2.37 -15.48
N ARG A 37 4.90 3.21 -16.14
CA ARG A 37 5.13 4.66 -16.26
C ARG A 37 3.86 5.41 -15.87
N ASN A 38 4.01 6.69 -15.54
CA ASN A 38 2.92 7.60 -15.18
C ASN A 38 2.19 7.22 -13.87
N LEU A 39 2.89 6.56 -12.94
CA LEU A 39 2.31 6.19 -11.64
C LEU A 39 1.95 7.43 -10.83
N VAL A 40 2.84 8.43 -10.79
CA VAL A 40 2.60 9.69 -10.07
C VAL A 40 1.39 10.46 -10.62
N PRO A 41 1.27 10.75 -11.93
CA PRO A 41 0.06 11.37 -12.49
C PRO A 41 -1.21 10.57 -12.21
N PHE A 42 -1.17 9.25 -12.32
CA PHE A 42 -2.32 8.38 -12.05
C PHE A 42 -2.80 8.50 -10.59
N ALA A 43 -1.87 8.35 -9.64
CA ALA A 43 -2.16 8.44 -8.22
C ALA A 43 -2.58 9.85 -7.79
N SER A 44 -2.00 10.89 -8.40
CA SER A 44 -2.38 12.28 -8.17
C SER A 44 -3.81 12.57 -8.63
N GLU A 45 -4.21 12.00 -9.78
CA GLU A 45 -5.59 12.12 -10.28
C GLU A 45 -6.59 11.37 -9.39
N LEU A 46 -6.22 10.20 -8.84
CA LEU A 46 -7.05 9.53 -7.82
C LEU A 46 -7.28 10.43 -6.61
N ARG A 47 -6.21 11.03 -6.05
CA ARG A 47 -6.33 11.99 -4.93
C ARG A 47 -7.21 13.18 -5.28
N ARG A 48 -7.07 13.75 -6.48
CA ARG A 48 -7.93 14.85 -6.95
C ARG A 48 -9.40 14.42 -7.02
N LEU A 49 -9.67 13.20 -7.51
CA LEU A 49 -11.02 12.66 -7.61
C LEU A 49 -11.62 12.34 -6.23
N PHE A 50 -10.82 11.91 -5.25
CA PHE A 50 -11.30 11.65 -3.88
C PHE A 50 -11.95 12.90 -3.29
N LEU A 51 -11.38 14.08 -3.54
CA LEU A 51 -11.93 15.37 -3.10
C LEU A 51 -13.30 15.72 -3.69
N THR A 52 -13.74 15.04 -4.75
CA THR A 52 -15.05 15.28 -5.37
C THR A 52 -16.21 14.62 -4.63
N ASP A 53 -15.91 13.74 -3.67
CA ASP A 53 -16.91 13.10 -2.82
C ASP A 53 -16.57 13.36 -1.33
N PRO A 54 -17.20 14.39 -0.72
CA PRO A 54 -16.93 14.73 0.67
C PRO A 54 -17.65 13.81 1.67
N SER A 55 -18.43 12.81 1.21
CA SER A 55 -19.21 11.95 2.11
C SER A 55 -18.37 10.92 2.87
N LYS A 56 -17.15 10.62 2.38
CA LYS A 56 -16.21 9.71 3.03
C LYS A 56 -14.76 10.04 2.69
N THR A 57 -13.86 9.53 3.50
CA THR A 57 -12.42 9.52 3.19
C THR A 57 -12.10 8.30 2.34
N TYR A 58 -11.25 8.49 1.33
CA TYR A 58 -10.75 7.42 0.47
C TYR A 58 -9.27 7.18 0.73
N LEU A 59 -8.90 5.89 0.78
CA LEU A 59 -7.54 5.43 1.01
C LEU A 59 -6.77 5.28 -0.31
N LEU A 60 -5.50 5.65 -0.30
CA LEU A 60 -4.54 5.30 -1.33
C LEU A 60 -3.35 4.62 -0.68
N THR A 61 -3.16 3.35 -0.98
CA THR A 61 -2.06 2.53 -0.45
C THR A 61 -1.16 2.04 -1.57
N VAL A 62 0.05 1.60 -1.20
CA VAL A 62 1.04 1.05 -2.13
C VAL A 62 1.63 -0.21 -1.53
N ALA A 63 1.91 -1.23 -2.34
CA ALA A 63 2.49 -2.50 -1.90
C ALA A 63 3.92 -2.68 -2.44
N PRO A 64 4.92 -1.91 -1.97
CA PRO A 64 6.29 -2.09 -2.43
C PRO A 64 6.88 -3.42 -1.91
N GLN A 65 7.84 -3.98 -2.62
CA GLN A 65 8.65 -5.07 -2.09
C GLN A 65 9.65 -4.55 -1.05
N CYS A 66 10.13 -5.40 -0.14
CA CYS A 66 11.06 -4.96 0.90
C CYS A 66 12.39 -4.35 0.42
N PRO A 67 12.98 -4.71 -0.76
CA PRO A 67 14.21 -4.05 -1.21
C PRO A 67 14.00 -2.56 -1.38
N TYR A 68 14.86 -1.76 -0.75
CA TYR A 68 14.77 -0.31 -0.78
C TYR A 68 15.93 0.30 -1.57
N PRO A 69 15.69 1.22 -2.53
CA PRO A 69 14.36 1.67 -2.99
C PRO A 69 13.63 0.59 -3.81
N ASP A 70 12.29 0.53 -3.66
CA ASP A 70 11.46 -0.38 -4.44
C ASP A 70 11.45 0.03 -5.92
N ARG A 71 11.80 -0.88 -6.82
CA ARG A 71 12.06 -0.54 -8.22
C ARG A 71 10.81 -0.17 -9.02
N ALA A 72 9.64 -0.68 -8.65
CA ALA A 72 8.41 -0.45 -9.40
C ALA A 72 7.67 0.80 -8.89
N ASN A 73 7.77 1.08 -7.59
CA ASN A 73 6.96 2.09 -6.90
C ASN A 73 7.77 3.29 -6.40
N ASN A 74 9.11 3.34 -6.59
CA ASN A 74 9.94 4.42 -6.05
C ASN A 74 9.41 5.82 -6.38
N GLU A 75 8.93 6.04 -7.61
CA GLU A 75 8.37 7.34 -8.02
C GLU A 75 7.16 7.77 -7.17
N LEU A 76 6.32 6.81 -6.75
CA LEU A 76 5.21 7.07 -5.83
C LEU A 76 5.72 7.35 -4.41
N LEU A 77 6.71 6.57 -3.96
CA LEU A 77 7.24 6.62 -2.58
C LEU A 77 7.99 7.92 -2.27
N ILE A 78 8.67 8.52 -3.24
CA ILE A 78 9.43 9.77 -3.07
C ILE A 78 8.74 10.98 -3.70
N GLY A 79 7.59 10.76 -4.36
CA GLY A 79 6.87 11.76 -5.13
C GLY A 79 5.92 12.62 -4.28
N PRO A 80 5.19 13.56 -4.92
CA PRO A 80 4.27 14.48 -4.23
C PRO A 80 2.93 13.83 -3.85
N VAL A 81 2.78 12.52 -4.04
CA VAL A 81 1.52 11.82 -3.80
C VAL A 81 1.39 11.56 -2.31
N HIS A 82 0.28 12.00 -1.71
CA HIS A 82 -0.08 11.59 -0.36
C HIS A 82 -0.43 10.11 -0.38
N ILE A 83 0.29 9.25 0.34
CA ILE A 83 0.01 7.80 0.49
C ILE A 83 -0.43 7.57 1.94
N ASP A 84 -1.54 6.87 2.16
CA ASP A 84 -2.09 6.66 3.51
C ASP A 84 -1.36 5.53 4.25
N ALA A 85 -1.02 4.47 3.53
CA ALA A 85 -0.24 3.36 4.06
C ALA A 85 0.59 2.68 2.97
N VAL A 86 1.67 2.03 3.41
CA VAL A 86 2.42 1.06 2.60
C VAL A 86 2.33 -0.31 3.21
N PHE A 87 2.04 -1.32 2.38
CA PHE A 87 2.04 -2.73 2.73
C PHE A 87 3.32 -3.35 2.20
N VAL A 88 4.43 -3.19 2.92
CA VAL A 88 5.74 -3.63 2.44
C VAL A 88 5.80 -5.16 2.43
N GLN A 89 6.06 -5.75 1.26
CA GLN A 89 6.11 -7.20 1.10
C GLN A 89 7.45 -7.74 1.64
N PHE A 90 7.46 -8.24 2.88
CA PHE A 90 8.62 -8.83 3.53
C PHE A 90 8.73 -10.34 3.25
N TYR A 91 8.64 -10.70 1.98
CA TYR A 91 8.78 -12.07 1.48
C TYR A 91 9.36 -12.06 0.06
N ASN A 92 9.75 -13.24 -0.46
CA ASN A 92 10.36 -13.43 -1.79
C ASN A 92 11.60 -12.57 -2.09
N ASN A 93 12.23 -12.00 -1.06
CA ASN A 93 13.37 -11.10 -1.15
C ASN A 93 14.32 -11.29 0.04
N TYR A 94 15.57 -10.85 -0.10
CA TYR A 94 16.62 -11.00 0.93
C TYR A 94 16.24 -10.36 2.27
N CYS A 95 15.43 -9.31 2.24
CA CYS A 95 14.99 -8.56 3.41
C CYS A 95 13.73 -9.12 4.07
N GLY A 96 13.27 -10.31 3.68
CA GLY A 96 12.03 -10.90 4.20
C GLY A 96 12.06 -11.26 5.69
N VAL A 97 10.87 -11.48 6.27
CA VAL A 97 10.73 -11.80 7.71
C VAL A 97 11.47 -13.06 8.15
N ASN A 98 11.77 -13.98 7.23
CA ASN A 98 12.57 -15.17 7.50
C ASN A 98 14.05 -14.85 7.81
N HIS A 99 14.50 -13.61 7.55
CA HIS A 99 15.82 -13.12 7.90
C HIS A 99 15.84 -12.33 9.22
N PHE A 100 14.69 -12.14 9.87
CA PHE A 100 14.62 -11.51 11.19
C PHE A 100 15.16 -12.46 12.28
N SER A 101 16.07 -11.95 13.12
CA SER A 101 16.64 -12.67 14.26
C SER A 101 16.23 -11.99 15.57
N PRO A 102 15.27 -12.56 16.33
CA PRO A 102 14.65 -11.90 17.49
C PRO A 102 15.61 -11.47 18.62
N LEU A 103 16.81 -12.04 18.67
CA LEU A 103 17.80 -11.79 19.74
C LEU A 103 19.10 -11.17 19.23
N ALA A 104 19.19 -10.89 17.92
CA ALA A 104 20.35 -10.21 17.37
C ALA A 104 20.26 -8.70 17.65
N HIS A 105 21.40 -8.11 17.99
CA HIS A 105 21.52 -6.65 18.14
C HIS A 105 21.37 -5.92 16.79
N GLU A 106 21.71 -6.59 15.69
CA GLU A 106 21.64 -6.06 14.34
C GLU A 106 20.84 -7.01 13.43
N GLN A 107 20.13 -6.44 12.47
CA GLN A 107 19.36 -7.16 11.45
C GLN A 107 19.98 -6.84 10.09
N PRO A 108 20.98 -7.60 9.61
CA PRO A 108 21.74 -7.23 8.41
C PRO A 108 20.88 -7.24 7.13
N ASP A 109 19.84 -8.07 7.11
CA ASP A 109 18.99 -8.28 5.95
C ASP A 109 17.57 -7.69 6.15
N PHE A 110 16.92 -7.99 7.29
CA PHE A 110 15.56 -7.54 7.57
C PHE A 110 15.52 -6.03 7.85
N ASN A 111 14.89 -5.26 6.94
CA ASN A 111 15.07 -3.82 6.83
C ASN A 111 13.81 -2.99 7.16
N PHE A 112 13.00 -3.41 8.13
CA PHE A 112 11.80 -2.65 8.52
C PHE A 112 12.13 -1.23 9.01
N ASP A 113 13.29 -1.05 9.64
CA ASP A 113 13.83 0.24 10.07
C ASP A 113 14.07 1.22 8.90
N THR A 114 14.43 0.71 7.73
CA THR A 114 14.60 1.50 6.50
C THR A 114 13.25 2.07 6.04
N TRP A 115 12.19 1.27 6.11
CA TRP A 115 10.84 1.71 5.78
C TRP A 115 10.26 2.67 6.82
N GLU A 116 10.59 2.48 8.11
CA GLU A 116 10.29 3.45 9.16
C GLU A 116 11.00 4.80 8.91
N LEU A 117 12.27 4.76 8.52
CA LEU A 117 13.05 5.97 8.19
C LEU A 117 12.44 6.68 6.97
N TRP A 118 12.07 5.95 5.93
CA TRP A 118 11.36 6.50 4.77
C TRP A 118 10.07 7.22 5.19
N ALA A 119 9.24 6.59 6.02
CA ALA A 119 7.99 7.17 6.49
C ALA A 119 8.20 8.49 7.25
N LYS A 120 9.29 8.58 8.04
CA LYS A 120 9.62 9.76 8.84
C LYS A 120 10.28 10.90 8.06
N THR A 121 10.99 10.59 6.97
CA THR A 121 11.91 11.56 6.35
C THR A 121 11.65 11.86 4.88
N ILE A 122 10.95 10.97 4.17
CA ILE A 122 10.77 11.06 2.72
C ILE A 122 9.30 11.13 2.32
N SER A 123 8.42 10.37 2.99
CA SER A 123 6.99 10.34 2.66
C SER A 123 6.37 11.74 2.63
N ASN A 124 5.59 12.02 1.58
CA ASN A 124 4.80 13.26 1.48
C ASN A 124 3.61 13.29 2.45
N ASN A 125 3.27 12.17 3.08
CA ASN A 125 2.34 12.09 4.20
C ASN A 125 3.12 11.78 5.49
N SER A 126 3.20 12.74 6.41
CA SER A 126 3.87 12.56 7.71
C SER A 126 3.18 11.55 8.63
N ASP A 127 1.91 11.23 8.36
CA ASP A 127 1.11 10.28 9.12
C ASP A 127 1.01 8.89 8.46
N VAL A 128 1.75 8.66 7.37
CA VAL A 128 1.74 7.40 6.62
C VAL A 128 1.98 6.21 7.54
N LYS A 129 1.24 5.12 7.32
CA LYS A 129 1.40 3.87 8.08
C LYS A 129 2.25 2.87 7.31
N VAL A 130 3.25 2.29 7.98
CA VAL A 130 4.05 1.20 7.42
C VAL A 130 3.55 -0.11 8.03
N PHE A 131 3.11 -1.02 7.17
CA PHE A 131 2.66 -2.35 7.57
C PHE A 131 3.65 -3.40 7.08
N MET A 132 3.77 -4.47 7.86
CA MET A 132 4.55 -5.65 7.49
C MET A 132 3.66 -6.64 6.75
N GLY A 133 3.84 -6.75 5.44
CA GLY A 133 3.21 -7.78 4.61
C GLY A 133 3.94 -9.11 4.76
N VAL A 134 3.22 -10.15 5.17
CA VAL A 134 3.74 -11.51 5.33
C VAL A 134 2.84 -12.53 4.64
N LEU A 135 3.39 -13.68 4.29
CA LEU A 135 2.63 -14.76 3.66
C LEU A 135 1.56 -15.31 4.61
N GLY A 136 0.31 -15.43 4.12
CA GLY A 136 -0.79 -15.95 4.93
C GLY A 136 -0.79 -17.46 5.19
N SER A 137 0.02 -18.20 4.43
CA SER A 137 0.20 -19.65 4.57
C SER A 137 1.47 -20.09 3.84
N LYS A 138 1.90 -21.34 4.04
CA LYS A 138 3.07 -21.93 3.37
C LYS A 138 2.98 -21.96 1.82
N GLY A 139 1.80 -21.73 1.24
CA GLY A 139 1.58 -21.62 -0.20
C GLY A 139 1.03 -20.28 -0.67
N ALA A 140 0.87 -19.30 0.23
CA ALA A 140 0.20 -18.03 -0.03
C ALA A 140 1.15 -16.95 -0.54
N ALA A 141 2.15 -17.28 -1.36
CA ALA A 141 2.99 -16.29 -2.06
C ALA A 141 2.20 -15.33 -2.99
N TRP A 142 0.86 -15.37 -2.91
CA TRP A 142 -0.14 -14.63 -3.66
C TRP A 142 -1.24 -14.01 -2.77
N LEU A 143 -1.18 -14.18 -1.43
CA LEU A 143 -2.20 -13.71 -0.47
C LEU A 143 -1.52 -13.24 0.83
N ASP A 144 -1.57 -11.93 1.06
CA ASP A 144 -0.89 -11.25 2.16
C ASP A 144 -1.71 -11.21 3.45
N LEU A 145 -1.05 -11.45 4.57
CA LEU A 145 -1.52 -11.11 5.92
C LEU A 145 -0.75 -9.88 6.43
N LEU A 146 -1.46 -9.00 7.11
CA LEU A 146 -0.93 -7.73 7.60
C LEU A 146 -0.70 -7.75 9.11
N TRP A 147 0.47 -7.27 9.53
CA TRP A 147 0.76 -7.00 10.94
C TRP A 147 0.97 -5.50 11.14
N TRP A 148 0.30 -4.94 12.14
CA TRP A 148 0.53 -3.57 12.59
C TRP A 148 1.66 -3.57 13.62
N CYS A 149 2.74 -2.84 13.35
CA CYS A 149 3.86 -2.75 14.27
C CYS A 149 4.04 -1.31 14.76
N HIS A 150 4.13 -1.13 16.09
CA HIS A 150 4.56 0.10 16.76
C HIS A 150 5.69 -0.27 17.72
N GLY A 151 6.91 0.24 17.50
CA GLY A 151 8.08 -0.19 18.26
C GLY A 151 8.38 -1.68 18.10
N MET A 152 8.93 -2.33 19.13
CA MET A 152 9.31 -3.76 19.12
C MET A 152 8.13 -4.76 19.19
N GLY A 153 6.89 -4.32 18.92
CA GLY A 153 5.69 -5.16 19.03
C GLY A 153 4.80 -5.08 17.79
N CYS A 154 4.42 -6.25 17.27
CA CYS A 154 3.48 -6.40 16.15
C CYS A 154 2.20 -7.12 16.62
N GLN A 155 1.03 -6.59 16.27
CA GLN A 155 -0.27 -7.24 16.49
C GLN A 155 -0.91 -7.65 15.15
N PRO A 156 -1.64 -8.79 15.09
CA PRO A 156 -2.26 -9.25 13.85
C PRO A 156 -3.46 -8.35 13.51
N GLY A 157 -3.46 -7.81 12.29
CA GLY A 157 -4.60 -7.10 11.71
C GLY A 157 -5.22 -7.95 10.61
N ILE A 158 -6.46 -8.40 10.79
CA ILE A 158 -7.19 -9.08 9.72
C ILE A 158 -7.75 -7.99 8.79
N SER A 159 -7.20 -7.89 7.58
CA SER A 159 -7.85 -7.22 6.45
C SER A 159 -8.95 -8.17 5.95
N GLN A 160 -10.21 -7.85 6.24
CA GLN A 160 -11.33 -8.39 5.47
C GLN A 160 -11.70 -7.34 4.42
N SER A 161 -11.79 -7.82 3.18
CA SER A 161 -12.14 -7.12 1.94
C SER A 161 -13.34 -6.19 2.05
#